data_AF-A0A2A7MJE8-F1
#
_entry.id   AF-A0A2A7MJE8-F1
#
_cell.length_a   1.000
_cell.length_b   1.000
_cell.length_c   1.000
_cell.angle_alpha   90.00
_cell.angle_beta   90.00
_cell.angle_gamma   90.00
#
_symmetry.space_group_name_H-M   'P 1'
#
loop_
_entity.id
_entity.type
_entity.pdbx_description
1 polymer ?
#
loop_
_entity_poly.entity_id
_entity_poly.type
_entity_poly.pdbx_seq_one_letter_code
_entity_poly.pdbx_strand_id
1 'polypeptide(L)' 'MTMLLYARKRGLGETRVIELDSKEAIKIMKQNRKCDFQLGMIGSTNLQSVARVYGEFAPFKKVASVEELLKPF' A
#
# COMPACT_ATOMS: atom_id res chain seq x y z
N MET A 1 -6.82 0.85 -15.22
CA MET A 1 -6.59 -0.49 -14.63
C MET A 1 -6.24 -0.21 -13.19
N THR A 2 -7.11 -0.65 -12.28
CA THR A 2 -6.96 -0.40 -10.85
C THR A 2 -5.92 -1.35 -10.27
N MET A 3 -5.14 -0.83 -9.32
CA MET A 3 -4.06 -1.52 -8.64
C MET A 3 -4.11 -1.16 -7.16
N LEU A 4 -3.63 -2.07 -6.33
CA LEU A 4 -3.47 -1.79 -4.90
C LEU A 4 -2.07 -1.25 -4.66
N LEU A 5 -1.97 -0.04 -4.12
CA LEU A 5 -0.73 0.54 -3.62
C LEU A 5 -0.66 0.27 -2.12
N TYR A 6 0.45 -0.32 -1.67
CA TYR A 6 0.68 -0.59 -0.25
C TYR A 6 1.88 0.20 0.29
N ALA A 7 1.76 0.59 1.55
CA ALA A 7 2.83 1.14 2.36
C ALA A 7 3.06 0.24 3.58
N ARG A 8 4.30 -0.11 3.86
CA ARG A 8 4.69 -0.96 4.99
C ARG A 8 6.01 -0.49 5.59
N LYS A 9 6.10 -0.41 6.91
CA LYS A 9 7.37 -0.24 7.62
C LYS A 9 7.71 -1.50 8.41
N ARG A 10 8.95 -1.98 8.29
CA ARG A 10 9.42 -3.15 9.06
C ARG A 10 9.37 -2.80 10.55
N GLY A 11 8.81 -3.70 11.36
CA GLY A 11 8.70 -3.54 12.82
C GLY A 11 7.42 -2.88 13.34
N LEU A 12 6.58 -2.28 12.48
CA LEU A 12 5.38 -1.54 12.91
C LEU A 12 4.04 -2.27 12.68
N GLY A 13 4.08 -3.55 12.31
CA GLY A 13 2.93 -4.46 12.39
C GLY A 13 1.79 -4.23 11.39
N GLU A 14 1.61 -3.04 10.80
CA GLU A 14 0.52 -2.77 9.85
C GLU A 14 1.01 -2.54 8.41
N THR A 15 0.23 -3.02 7.45
CA THR A 15 0.41 -2.71 6.02
C THR A 15 -0.79 -1.87 5.57
N ARG A 16 -0.57 -0.61 5.22
CA ARG A 16 -1.64 0.28 4.74
C ARG A 16 -1.81 0.09 3.25
N VAL A 17 -3.06 0.00 2.77
CA VAL A 17 -3.35 -0.23 1.36
C VAL A 17 -4.45 0.67 0.86
N ILE A 18 -4.26 1.18 -0.35
CA ILE A 18 -5.25 1.96 -1.09
C ILE A 18 -5.41 1.39 -2.50
N GLU A 19 -6.63 1.45 -3.03
CA GLU A 19 -6.91 1.11 -4.42
C GLU A 19 -6.88 2.40 -5.26
N LEU A 20 -6.08 2.39 -6.32
CA LEU A 20 -5.88 3.55 -7.18
C LEU A 20 -5.71 3.11 -8.64
N ASP A 21 -5.85 4.05 -9.57
CA ASP A 21 -5.42 3.82 -10.94
C ASP A 21 -3.90 3.66 -11.03
N SER A 22 -3.45 2.80 -11.96
CA SER A 22 -2.03 2.53 -12.18
C SER A 22 -1.19 3.79 -12.42
N LYS A 23 -1.74 4.80 -13.11
CA LYS A 23 -1.06 6.08 -13.34
C LYS A 23 -0.82 6.84 -12.04
N GLU A 24 -1.81 6.87 -11.16
CA GLU A 24 -1.69 7.55 -9.86
C GLU A 24 -0.75 6.80 -8.93
N ALA A 25 -0.85 5.47 -8.86
CA ALA A 25 0.04 4.65 -8.05
C ALA A 25 1.52 4.86 -8.44
N ILE A 26 1.82 4.88 -9.74
CA ILE A 26 3.17 5.16 -10.25
C ILE A 26 3.62 6.58 -9.88
N LYS A 27 2.74 7.58 -10.00
CA LYS A 27 3.04 8.96 -9.63
C LYS A 27 3.42 9.07 -8.15
N ILE A 28 2.63 8.45 -7.27
CA ILE A 28 2.86 8.44 -5.82
C ILE A 28 4.18 7.74 -5.49
N MET A 29 4.46 6.58 -6.08
CA MET A 29 5.74 5.88 -5.88
C MET A 29 6.94 6.72 -6.32
N LYS A 30 6.84 7.43 -7.44
CA LYS A 30 7.92 8.31 -7.91
C LYS A 30 8.15 9.50 -6.97
N GLN A 31 7.06 10.09 -6.47
CA GLN A 31 7.12 11.21 -5.52
C GLN A 31 7.67 10.81 -4.15
N ASN A 32 7.41 9.57 -3.73
CA ASN A 32 7.72 9.06 -2.40
C ASN A 32 8.87 8.04 -2.42
N ARG A 33 9.82 8.20 -3.35
CA ARG A 33 10.92 7.25 -3.58
C ARG A 33 11.96 7.21 -2.45
N LYS A 34 11.98 8.21 -1.56
CA LYS A 34 12.92 8.37 -0.44
C LYS A 34 12.26 8.23 0.94
N CYS A 35 11.11 7.57 1.04
CA CYS A 35 10.42 7.38 2.31
C CYS A 35 11.08 6.31 3.18
N ASP A 36 10.97 6.46 4.51
CA ASP A 36 11.43 5.47 5.51
C ASP A 36 10.59 4.18 5.58
N PHE A 37 9.67 4.00 4.63
CA PHE A 37 8.80 2.84 4.53
C PHE A 37 8.81 2.28 3.11
N GLN A 38 8.51 1.00 3.01
CA GLN A 38 8.40 0.29 1.75
C GLN A 38 7.09 0.66 1.06
N LEU A 39 7.18 1.15 -0.16
CA LEU A 39 6.06 1.34 -1.07
C LEU A 39 6.11 0.29 -2.19
N GLY A 40 4.97 -0.33 -2.48
CA GLY A 40 4.87 -1.28 -3.59
C GLY A 40 3.47 -1.31 -4.19
N MET A 41 3.39 -1.81 -5.42
CA MET A 41 2.14 -2.00 -6.14
C MET A 41 1.83 -3.47 -6.28
N ILE A 42 0.55 -3.81 -6.19
CA ILE A 42 0.02 -5.13 -6.46
C ILE A 42 -0.95 -4.99 -7.63
N GLY A 43 -0.69 -5.72 -8.71
CA GLY A 43 -1.52 -5.74 -9.92
C GLY A 43 -2.87 -6.45 -9.75
N SER A 44 -3.38 -6.55 -8.53
CA SER A 44 -4.68 -7.12 -8.21
C SER A 44 -5.54 -6.03 -7.58
N THR A 45 -6.84 -6.07 -7.87
CA THR A 45 -7.86 -5.22 -7.24
C THR A 45 -8.48 -5.88 -6.00
N ASN A 46 -8.17 -7.16 -5.76
CA ASN A 46 -8.83 -7.92 -4.71
C ASN A 46 -8.03 -7.86 -3.40
N LEU A 47 -8.39 -6.90 -2.55
CA LEU A 47 -7.78 -6.75 -1.23
C LEU A 47 -7.95 -8.01 -0.36
N GLN A 48 -9.05 -8.77 -0.47
CA GLN A 48 -9.21 -10.02 0.30
C GLN A 48 -8.18 -11.07 -0.12
N SER A 49 -7.94 -11.22 -1.43
CA SER A 49 -6.91 -12.14 -1.92
C SER A 49 -5.52 -11.72 -1.46
N VAL A 50 -5.22 -10.42 -1.52
CA VAL A 50 -3.94 -9.88 -1.04
C VAL A 50 -3.79 -10.07 0.47
N ALA A 51 -4.82 -9.73 1.25
CA ALA A 51 -4.82 -9.90 2.70
C ALA A 51 -4.73 -11.38 3.10
N ARG A 52 -5.27 -12.30 2.30
CA ARG A 52 -5.13 -13.74 2.57
C ARG A 52 -3.71 -14.26 2.30
N VAL A 53 -3.07 -13.78 1.24
CA VAL A 53 -1.72 -14.23 0.84
C VAL A 53 -0.62 -13.57 1.67
N TYR A 54 -0.77 -12.28 1.95
CA TYR A 54 0.25 -11.47 2.61
C TYR A 54 -0.10 -11.10 4.06
N GLY A 55 -1.39 -11.16 4.44
CA GLY A 55 -1.86 -10.67 5.74
C GLY A 55 -1.58 -11.60 6.90
N GLU A 56 -1.18 -12.85 6.64
CA GLU A 56 -0.64 -13.77 7.64
C GLU A 56 0.61 -13.20 8.34
N PHE A 57 1.35 -12.30 7.67
CA PHE A 57 2.59 -11.72 8.18
C PHE A 57 2.47 -10.24 8.60
N ALA A 58 1.36 -9.56 8.28
CA ALA A 58 1.04 -8.20 8.72
C ALA A 58 -0.43 -7.84 8.39
N PRO A 59 -1.28 -7.44 9.35
CA PRO A 59 -2.64 -6.98 9.07
C PRO A 59 -2.69 -5.87 8.02
N PHE A 60 -3.52 -6.08 7.00
CA PHE A 60 -3.80 -5.12 5.95
C PHE A 60 -4.87 -4.13 6.40
N LYS A 61 -4.53 -2.85 6.45
CA LYS A 61 -5.44 -1.76 6.77
C LYS A 61 -5.77 -0.99 5.51
N LYS A 62 -7.03 -1.08 5.05
CA LYS A 62 -7.51 -0.24 3.95
C LYS A 62 -7.59 1.20 4.45
N VAL A 63 -6.96 2.11 3.74
CA VAL A 63 -7.03 3.56 4.03
C VAL A 63 -7.89 4.27 3.00
N ALA A 64 -8.49 5.39 3.37
CA ALA A 64 -9.41 6.12 2.51
C ALA A 64 -8.68 7.12 1.60
N SER A 65 -7.42 7.45 1.89
CA SER A 65 -6.70 8.51 1.19
C SER A 65 -5.20 8.24 1.11
N VAL A 66 -4.55 8.83 0.09
CA VAL A 66 -3.10 8.75 -0.09
C VAL A 66 -2.36 9.37 1.10
N GLU A 67 -2.92 10.40 1.72
CA GLU A 67 -2.35 11.03 2.91
C GLU A 67 -2.25 10.03 4.09
N GLU A 68 -3.27 9.22 4.32
CA GLU A 68 -3.23 8.16 5.34
C GLU A 68 -2.24 7.05 5.00
N LEU A 69 -2.13 6.74 3.70
CA LEU A 69 -1.17 5.76 3.20
C LEU A 69 0.28 6.20 3.50
N LEU A 70 0.58 7.48 3.29
CA LEU A 70 1.91 8.06 3.43
C LEU A 70 2.19 8.62 4.83
N LYS A 71 1.18 8.67 5.71
CA LYS A 71 1.33 9.16 7.08
C LYS A 71 2.45 8.35 7.76
N PRO A 72 3.35 8.98 8.51
CA PRO A 72 4.41 8.26 9.20
C PRO A 72 3.84 7.11 10.06
N PHE A 73 4.53 5.98 10.01
CA PHE A 73 4.30 4.82 10.88
C PHE A 73 5.15 4.93 12.14
#